data_AF-R6PNS4-F1
#
_entry.id   AF-R6PNS4-F1
#
_cell.length_a   1.000
_cell.length_b   1.000
_cell.length_c   1.000
_cell.angle_alpha   90.00
_cell.angle_beta   90.00
_cell.angle_gamma   90.00
#
_symmetry.space_group_name_H-M   'P 1'
#
loop_
_entity.id
_entity.type
_entity.pdbx_description
1 polymer ?
#
loop_
_entity_poly.entity_id
_entity_poly.type
_entity_poly.pdbx_seq_one_letter_code
_entity_poly.pdbx_strand_id
1 'polypeptide(L)'
;MRVDPELTYQDYKDGLIVAFNRLGKKGWEKTENITDYLTDEDNDLLVKDSTSLAIWIVTIGEYEVRHDILEERVHTELCYHIPRFLDGLYDDDLTKEEHKQMQEDVDYILSKIELYEVHPVDDDEE
;
A
#
# COMPACT_ATOMS: atom_id res chain seq x y z
N MET A 1 -3.76 9.22 -11.01
CA MET A 1 -3.66 8.51 -12.31
C MET A 1 -3.24 7.08 -12.05
N ARG A 2 -4.01 6.10 -12.52
CA ARG A 2 -3.66 4.67 -12.45
C ARG A 2 -2.66 4.29 -13.54
N VAL A 3 -1.67 3.46 -13.22
CA VAL A 3 -0.59 3.07 -14.15
C VAL A 3 -1.07 1.95 -15.08
N ASP A 4 -1.78 0.97 -14.53
CA ASP A 4 -2.41 -0.10 -15.28
C ASP A 4 -3.91 -0.20 -14.91
N PRO A 5 -4.83 0.16 -15.82
CA PRO A 5 -6.26 0.08 -15.57
C PRO A 5 -6.80 -1.36 -15.54
N GLU A 6 -6.06 -2.35 -16.05
CA GLU A 6 -6.46 -3.76 -15.97
C GLU A 6 -6.12 -4.37 -14.61
N LEU A 7 -5.11 -3.83 -13.90
CA LEU A 7 -4.70 -4.33 -12.58
C LEU A 7 -5.53 -3.68 -11.46
N THR A 8 -6.36 -4.48 -10.77
CA THR A 8 -7.34 -4.05 -9.76
C THR A 8 -6.84 -4.10 -8.32
N TYR A 9 -7.57 -3.43 -7.43
CA TYR A 9 -7.36 -3.56 -5.98
C TYR A 9 -7.34 -5.02 -5.52
N GLN A 10 -8.25 -5.84 -6.07
CA GLN A 10 -8.31 -7.25 -5.75
C GLN A 10 -7.08 -8.01 -6.27
N ASP A 11 -6.53 -7.65 -7.42
CA ASP A 11 -5.32 -8.27 -7.94
C ASP A 11 -4.12 -8.02 -7.02
N TYR A 12 -3.99 -6.81 -6.47
CA TYR A 12 -2.98 -6.51 -5.46
C TYR A 12 -3.16 -7.35 -4.18
N LYS A 13 -4.40 -7.47 -3.69
CA LYS A 13 -4.73 -8.33 -2.53
C LYS A 13 -4.39 -9.79 -2.79
N ASP A 14 -4.78 -10.33 -3.94
CA ASP A 14 -4.56 -11.72 -4.30
C ASP A 14 -3.06 -12.01 -4.50
N GLY A 15 -2.34 -11.11 -5.18
CA GLY A 15 -0.90 -11.18 -5.38
C GLY A 15 -0.14 -11.21 -4.06
N LEU A 16 -0.53 -10.32 -3.13
CA LEU A 16 0.02 -10.27 -1.78
C LEU A 16 -0.21 -11.59 -1.03
N ILE A 17 -1.45 -12.10 -1.00
CA ILE A 17 -1.78 -13.38 -0.37
C ILE A 17 -0.97 -14.54 -0.99
N VAL A 18 -0.80 -14.56 -2.31
CA VAL A 18 -0.01 -15.59 -3.00
C VAL A 18 1.47 -15.50 -2.62
N ALA A 19 2.05 -14.29 -2.61
CA ALA A 19 3.44 -14.05 -2.22
C ALA A 19 3.69 -14.49 -0.77
N PHE A 20 2.83 -14.09 0.16
CA PHE A 20 2.91 -14.51 1.56
C PHE A 20 2.78 -16.03 1.73
N ASN A 21 1.80 -16.67 1.07
CA ASN A 21 1.66 -18.12 1.11
C ASN A 21 2.91 -18.85 0.57
N ARG A 22 3.58 -18.27 -0.43
CA ARG A 22 4.79 -18.82 -1.04
C ARG A 22 6.01 -18.63 -0.13
N LEU A 23 6.14 -17.48 0.51
CA LEU A 23 7.29 -17.11 1.34
C LEU A 23 7.21 -17.70 2.75
N GLY A 24 5.99 -17.77 3.32
CA GLY A 24 5.72 -18.50 4.57
C GLY A 24 6.04 -19.99 4.47
N LYS A 25 5.78 -20.63 3.31
CA LYS A 25 6.19 -22.04 3.07
C LYS A 25 7.70 -22.24 2.94
N LYS A 26 8.47 -21.18 2.65
CA LYS A 26 9.92 -21.23 2.49
C LYS A 26 10.69 -20.88 3.77
N GLY A 27 10.01 -20.48 4.85
CA GLY A 27 10.66 -20.01 6.09
C GLY A 27 11.31 -18.64 5.95
N TRP A 28 10.87 -17.84 4.97
CA TRP A 28 11.32 -16.46 4.77
C TRP A 28 10.37 -15.56 5.56
N GLU A 29 10.52 -15.58 6.89
CA GLU A 29 9.58 -14.98 7.85
C GLU A 29 9.72 -13.46 8.02
N LYS A 30 10.74 -12.84 7.43
CA LYS A 30 10.92 -11.39 7.60
C LYS A 30 10.12 -10.61 6.56
N THR A 31 9.22 -9.76 7.06
CA THR A 31 8.38 -8.80 6.30
C THR A 31 9.19 -8.08 5.24
N GLU A 32 10.40 -7.63 5.60
CA GLU A 32 11.31 -6.89 4.72
C GLU A 32 11.58 -7.60 3.38
N ASN A 33 11.72 -8.92 3.37
CA ASN A 33 11.99 -9.68 2.13
C ASN A 33 10.73 -9.90 1.30
N ILE A 34 9.54 -9.86 1.93
CA ILE A 34 8.26 -10.05 1.27
C ILE A 34 7.85 -8.73 0.61
N THR A 35 7.97 -7.63 1.34
CA THR A 35 7.76 -6.27 0.84
C THR A 35 8.78 -5.93 -0.23
N ASP A 36 10.07 -6.22 -0.04
CA ASP A 36 11.10 -6.00 -1.09
C ASP A 36 10.82 -6.83 -2.35
N TYR A 37 10.46 -8.11 -2.22
CA TYR A 37 10.13 -8.96 -3.37
C TYR A 37 8.91 -8.44 -4.14
N LEU A 38 7.88 -7.98 -3.44
CA LEU A 38 6.70 -7.38 -4.06
C LEU A 38 7.02 -6.03 -4.71
N THR A 39 7.91 -5.24 -4.10
CA THR A 39 8.38 -3.97 -4.69
C THR A 39 9.18 -4.22 -5.97
N ASP A 40 10.05 -5.24 -5.98
CA ASP A 40 10.87 -5.59 -7.14
C ASP A 40 10.06 -6.18 -8.31
N GLU A 41 9.03 -6.99 -8.06
CA GLU A 41 8.16 -7.53 -9.11
C GLU A 41 7.12 -6.50 -9.62
N ASP A 42 6.63 -5.59 -8.76
CA ASP A 42 5.61 -4.60 -9.12
C ASP A 42 6.19 -3.21 -9.52
N ASN A 43 7.52 -3.05 -9.55
CA ASN A 43 8.21 -1.77 -9.72
C ASN A 43 7.78 -0.98 -10.98
N ASP A 44 7.43 -1.66 -12.08
CA ASP A 44 6.96 -1.00 -13.32
C ASP A 44 5.56 -0.36 -13.15
N LEU A 45 4.80 -0.75 -12.13
CA LEU A 45 3.43 -0.29 -11.84
C LEU A 45 3.36 0.68 -10.65
N LEU A 46 4.43 0.79 -9.86
CA LEU A 46 4.51 1.59 -8.64
C LEU A 46 5.11 2.98 -8.90
N VAL A 47 4.46 3.74 -9.79
CA VAL A 47 4.87 5.14 -10.06
C VAL A 47 4.50 6.03 -8.87
N LYS A 48 5.40 6.94 -8.49
CA LYS A 48 5.18 7.94 -7.43
C LYS A 48 3.85 8.67 -7.65
N ASP A 49 3.08 8.85 -6.56
CA ASP A 49 1.77 9.52 -6.56
C ASP A 49 0.68 8.84 -7.43
N SER A 50 0.92 7.64 -7.96
CA SER A 50 -0.10 6.91 -8.72
C SER A 50 -1.13 6.25 -7.81
N THR A 51 -2.32 6.01 -8.38
CA THR A 51 -3.38 5.24 -7.70
C THR A 51 -2.93 3.80 -7.46
N SER A 52 -2.18 3.23 -8.39
CA SER A 52 -1.59 1.89 -8.28
C SER A 52 -0.67 1.76 -7.06
N LEU A 53 0.22 2.74 -6.85
CA LEU A 53 1.08 2.81 -5.67
C LEU A 53 0.27 2.95 -4.37
N ALA A 54 -0.73 3.82 -4.36
CA ALA A 54 -1.57 4.03 -3.18
C ALA A 54 -2.33 2.74 -2.78
N ILE A 55 -2.89 2.03 -3.76
CA ILE A 55 -3.55 0.73 -3.55
C ILE A 55 -2.56 -0.28 -2.95
N TRP A 56 -1.36 -0.38 -3.52
CA TRP A 56 -0.33 -1.30 -3.06
C TRP A 56 0.11 -1.01 -1.62
N ILE A 57 0.40 0.26 -1.31
CA ILE A 57 0.78 0.72 0.03
C ILE A 57 -0.31 0.42 1.06
N VAL A 58 -1.58 0.72 0.75
CA VAL A 58 -2.69 0.43 1.67
C VAL A 58 -2.85 -1.07 1.87
N THR A 59 -2.74 -1.87 0.80
CA THR A 59 -2.88 -3.33 0.88
C THR A 59 -1.79 -3.97 1.74
N ILE A 60 -0.53 -3.58 1.56
CA ILE A 60 0.58 -4.05 2.40
C ILE A 60 0.44 -3.55 3.84
N GLY A 61 0.17 -2.26 4.01
CA GLY A 61 0.04 -1.66 5.33
C GLY A 61 -1.05 -2.31 6.17
N GLU A 62 -2.21 -2.60 5.56
CA GLU A 62 -3.30 -3.31 6.21
C GLU A 62 -2.86 -4.70 6.69
N TYR A 63 -2.16 -5.44 5.82
CA TYR A 63 -1.63 -6.75 6.15
C TYR A 63 -0.65 -6.68 7.33
N GLU A 64 0.34 -5.80 7.26
CA GLU A 64 1.36 -5.71 8.30
C GLU A 64 0.78 -5.29 9.64
N VAL A 65 -0.19 -4.37 9.63
CA VAL A 65 -0.95 -3.97 10.82
C VAL A 65 -1.74 -5.16 11.38
N ARG A 66 -2.40 -5.95 10.52
CA ARG A 66 -3.15 -7.14 10.96
C ARG A 66 -2.25 -8.18 11.61
N HIS A 67 -0.99 -8.25 11.21
CA HIS A 67 -0.02 -9.23 11.65
C HIS A 67 0.97 -8.73 12.72
N ASP A 68 0.84 -7.47 13.18
CA ASP A 68 1.73 -6.86 14.18
C ASP A 68 3.21 -6.82 13.74
N ILE A 69 3.42 -6.53 12.45
CA ILE A 69 4.74 -6.52 11.79
C ILE A 69 4.98 -5.25 10.95
N LEU A 70 4.24 -4.17 11.25
CA LEU A 70 4.32 -2.90 10.51
C LEU A 70 5.75 -2.35 10.45
N GLU A 71 6.28 -2.21 9.24
CA GLU A 71 7.58 -1.61 8.99
C GLU A 71 7.48 -0.08 8.98
N GLU A 72 8.50 0.61 9.51
CA GLU A 72 8.57 2.09 9.55
C GLU A 72 8.47 2.71 8.15
N ARG A 73 9.02 2.04 7.12
CA ARG A 73 8.92 2.50 5.72
C ARG A 73 7.46 2.51 5.26
N VAL A 74 6.71 1.43 5.54
CA VAL A 74 5.32 1.28 5.12
C VAL A 74 4.47 2.25 5.92
N HIS A 75 4.73 2.41 7.21
CA HIS A 75 4.06 3.41 8.04
C HIS A 75 4.24 4.83 7.50
N THR A 76 5.45 5.19 7.07
CA THR A 76 5.74 6.49 6.45
C THR A 76 4.93 6.70 5.17
N GLU A 77 4.89 5.70 4.30
CA GLU A 77 4.10 5.75 3.07
C GLU A 77 2.58 5.78 3.34
N LEU A 78 2.09 5.06 4.35
CA LEU A 78 0.70 5.14 4.79
C LEU A 78 0.34 6.55 5.26
N CYS A 79 1.23 7.20 6.02
CA CYS A 79 1.04 8.57 6.46
C CYS A 79 1.01 9.57 5.27
N TYR A 80 1.64 9.21 4.15
CA TYR A 80 1.57 10.00 2.91
C TYR A 80 0.29 9.71 2.10
N HIS A 81 -0.05 8.45 1.89
CA HIS A 81 -1.10 8.04 0.96
C HIS A 81 -2.52 8.04 1.56
N ILE A 82 -2.69 7.70 2.85
CA ILE A 82 -4.02 7.64 3.47
C ILE A 82 -4.71 9.01 3.49
N PRO A 83 -4.07 10.11 3.94
CA PRO A 83 -4.72 11.42 3.92
C PRO A 83 -5.14 11.85 2.51
N ARG A 84 -4.31 11.57 1.50
CA ARG A 84 -4.61 11.87 0.10
C ARG A 84 -5.79 11.06 -0.44
N PHE A 85 -5.91 9.80 -0.05
CA PHE A 85 -7.09 9.00 -0.34
C PHE A 85 -8.35 9.59 0.31
N LEU A 86 -8.28 9.97 1.58
CA LEU A 86 -9.41 10.59 2.29
C LEU A 86 -9.83 11.95 1.72
N ASP A 87 -8.87 12.68 1.12
CA ASP A 87 -9.12 13.93 0.38
C ASP A 87 -9.66 13.70 -1.03
N GLY A 88 -9.82 12.43 -1.46
CA GLY A 88 -10.39 12.04 -2.75
C GLY A 88 -9.42 12.10 -3.94
N LEU A 89 -8.10 12.15 -3.70
CA LEU A 89 -7.09 12.28 -4.77
C LEU A 89 -7.15 11.13 -5.80
N TYR A 90 -7.59 9.95 -5.37
CA TYR A 90 -7.59 8.73 -6.17
C TYR A 90 -8.97 8.35 -6.71
N ASP A 91 -10.03 9.09 -6.35
CA ASP A 91 -11.42 8.70 -6.60
C ASP A 91 -11.75 8.53 -8.09
N ASP A 92 -11.16 9.38 -8.94
CA ASP A 92 -11.38 9.34 -10.39
C ASP A 92 -10.83 8.07 -11.06
N ASP A 93 -9.82 7.44 -10.43
CA ASP A 93 -9.14 6.24 -10.94
C ASP A 93 -9.65 4.93 -10.29
N LEU A 94 -10.45 5.05 -9.22
CA LEU A 94 -11.01 3.94 -8.47
C LEU A 94 -12.43 3.66 -8.95
N THR A 95 -12.74 2.39 -9.22
CA THR A 95 -14.13 1.98 -9.30
C THR A 95 -14.80 2.07 -7.91
N LYS A 96 -16.13 2.11 -7.87
CA LYS A 96 -16.87 2.12 -6.60
C LYS A 96 -16.55 0.93 -5.69
N GLU A 97 -16.24 -0.21 -6.29
CA GLU A 97 -15.88 -1.42 -5.57
C GLU A 97 -14.46 -1.31 -4.99
N GLU A 98 -13.50 -0.86 -5.78
CA GLU A 98 -12.12 -0.64 -5.32
C GLU A 98 -12.06 0.45 -4.23
N HIS A 99 -12.78 1.55 -4.39
CA HIS A 99 -12.88 2.57 -3.35
C HIS A 99 -13.47 1.99 -2.05
N LYS A 100 -14.49 1.12 -2.14
CA LYS A 100 -15.06 0.48 -0.94
C LYS A 100 -14.03 -0.42 -0.25
N GLN A 101 -13.28 -1.22 -1.02
CA GLN A 101 -12.25 -2.11 -0.49
C GLN A 101 -11.09 -1.32 0.14
N MET A 102 -10.64 -0.26 -0.53
CA MET A 102 -9.59 0.62 -0.03
C MET A 102 -10.05 1.33 1.26
N GLN A 103 -11.30 1.80 1.31
CA GLN A 103 -11.85 2.42 2.52
C GLN A 103 -11.89 1.44 3.70
N GLU A 104 -12.31 0.19 3.48
CA GLU A 104 -12.34 -0.83 4.54
C GLU A 104 -10.95 -1.10 5.14
N ASP A 105 -9.92 -1.15 4.29
CA ASP A 105 -8.54 -1.35 4.72
C ASP A 105 -7.99 -0.10 5.44
N VAL A 106 -8.27 1.09 4.92
CA VAL A 106 -7.91 2.36 5.57
C VAL A 106 -8.55 2.48 6.95
N ASP A 107 -9.85 2.18 7.07
CA ASP A 107 -10.57 2.20 8.34
C ASP A 107 -9.97 1.20 9.33
N TYR A 108 -9.58 0.01 8.86
CA TYR A 108 -8.92 -0.98 9.70
C TYR A 108 -7.55 -0.49 10.20
N ILE A 109 -6.71 0.04 9.31
CA ILE A 109 -5.40 0.58 9.64
C ILE A 109 -5.53 1.68 10.71
N LEU A 110 -6.40 2.66 10.47
CA LEU A 110 -6.64 3.78 11.38
C LEU A 110 -7.25 3.35 12.73
N SER A 111 -7.88 2.18 12.79
CA SER A 111 -8.35 1.61 14.07
C SER A 111 -7.24 1.01 14.93
N LYS A 112 -6.04 0.81 14.37
CA LYS A 112 -4.92 0.09 14.99
C LYS A 112 -3.69 0.97 15.21
N ILE A 113 -3.42 1.89 14.29
CA ILE A 113 -2.24 2.75 14.34
C ILE A 113 -2.63 4.22 14.27
N GLU A 114 -1.76 5.07 14.79
CA GLU A 114 -1.84 6.51 14.58
C GLU A 114 -0.99 6.90 13.37
N LEU A 115 -1.53 7.75 12.50
CA LEU A 115 -0.75 8.41 11.46
C LEU A 115 -0.15 9.69 12.04
N TYR A 116 1.08 10.01 11.65
CA TYR A 116 1.70 11.31 11.95
C TYR A 116 1.82 12.15 10.68
N GLU A 117 1.98 13.46 10.87
CA GLU A 117 2.11 14.41 9.77
C GLU A 117 3.49 14.22 9.09
N VAL A 118 3.50 13.76 7.84
CA VAL A 118 4.73 13.67 7.04
C VAL A 118 4.94 15.01 6.37
N HIS A 119 5.88 15.80 6.88
CA HIS A 119 6.35 16.95 6.11
C HIS A 119 7.13 16.42 4.91
N PRO A 120 6.80 16.83 3.68
CA PRO A 120 7.68 16.56 2.56
C PRO A 120 9.05 17.14 2.93
N VAL A 121 10.10 16.35 2.80
CA VAL A 121 11.46 16.91 2.76
C VAL A 121 11.43 17.81 1.53
N ASP A 122 11.55 19.12 1.73
CA ASP A 122 11.70 20.06 0.63
C ASP A 122 12.90 19.56 -0.19
N ASP A 123 12.64 18.99 -1.37
CA ASP A 123 13.64 18.62 -2.38
C ASP A 123 14.20 19.91 -3.05
N ASP A 124 14.39 20.96 -2.25
CA ASP A 124 15.09 22.20 -2.59
C ASP A 124 16.53 22.10 -2.04
N GLU A 125 17.31 21.14 -2.55
CA GLU A 125 18.77 21.32 -2.65
C GLU A 125 19.15 21.44 -4.13
N GLU A 126 19.38 22.69 -4.50
CA GLU A 126 19.88 23.28 -5.76
C GLU A 126 21.14 22.60 -6.33
#